data_AF-A0A7V9RNQ7-F1
#
_entry.id   AF-A0A7V9RNQ7-F1
#
_cell.length_a   1.000
_cell.length_b   1.000
_cell.length_c   1.000
_cell.angle_alpha   90.00
_cell.angle_beta   90.00
_cell.angle_gamma   90.00
#
_symmetry.space_group_name_H-M   'P 1'
#
loop_
_entity.id
_entity.type
_entity.pdbx_description
1 polymer ?
#
loop_
_entity_poly.entity_id
_entity_poly.type
_entity_poly.pdbx_seq_one_letter_code
_entity_poly.pdbx_strand_id
1 'polypeptide(L)' 'MGKELDLRLRDEDVLSEIEMTSNLMIAASEHDGPLTQAQVDEILGLRPTA' A
#
# COMPACT_ATOMS: atom_id res chain seq x y z
N MET A 1 -1.49 6.20 -20.22
CA MET A 1 -2.46 6.94 -19.38
C MET A 1 -3.09 5.93 -18.44
N GLY A 2 -3.03 6.17 -17.14
CA GLY A 2 -3.19 5.17 -16.07
C GLY A 2 -4.57 4.52 -15.97
N LYS A 3 -4.54 3.30 -15.42
CA LYS A 3 -5.66 2.39 -15.14
C LYS A 3 -6.79 3.13 -14.42
N GLU A 4 -7.98 3.05 -15.01
CA GLU A 4 -9.25 3.53 -14.48
C GLU A 4 -9.44 3.02 -13.04
N LEU A 5 -9.42 3.94 -12.07
CA LEU A 5 -9.73 3.64 -10.68
C LEU A 5 -11.21 3.25 -10.63
N ASP A 6 -11.45 2.02 -10.20
CA ASP A 6 -12.77 1.38 -10.22
C ASP A 6 -13.78 2.22 -9.43
N LEU A 7 -14.80 2.73 -10.13
CA LEU A 7 -15.84 3.65 -9.64
C LEU A 7 -16.76 3.06 -8.54
N ARG A 8 -16.40 1.90 -7.98
CA ARG A 8 -17.11 1.19 -6.91
C ARG A 8 -16.47 1.36 -5.52
N LEU A 9 -15.27 1.92 -5.43
CA LEU A 9 -14.70 2.31 -4.14
C LEU A 9 -15.41 3.59 -3.67
N ARG A 10 -16.00 3.56 -2.47
CA ARG A 10 -16.48 4.79 -1.83
C ARG A 10 -15.27 5.68 -1.54
N ASP A 11 -15.46 7.01 -1.47
CA ASP A 11 -14.35 7.97 -1.25
C ASP A 11 -13.43 7.56 -0.10
N GLU A 12 -13.97 6.95 0.96
CA GLU A 12 -13.22 6.43 2.11
C GLU A 12 -12.28 5.26 1.78
N ASP A 13 -12.72 4.31 0.95
CA ASP A 13 -11.91 3.16 0.54
C ASP A 13 -10.78 3.60 -0.42
N VAL A 14 -11.08 4.54 -1.33
CA VAL A 14 -10.08 5.13 -2.24
C VAL A 14 -9.01 5.87 -1.46
N LEU A 15 -9.42 6.72 -0.51
CA LEU A 15 -8.49 7.48 0.32
C LEU A 15 -7.59 6.54 1.14
N SER A 16 -8.16 5.46 1.68
CA SER A 16 -7.39 4.45 2.40
C SER A 16 -6.35 3.75 1.51
N GLU A 17 -6.71 3.42 0.26
CA GLU A 17 -5.78 2.82 -0.70
C GLU A 17 -4.66 3.79 -1.11
N ILE A 18 -4.98 5.07 -1.30
CA ILE A 18 -4.00 6.13 -1.61
C ILE A 18 -3.02 6.31 -0.45
N GLU A 19 -3.50 6.40 0.79
CA GLU A 19 -2.65 6.51 1.97
C GLU A 19 -1.74 5.28 2.12
N MET A 20 -2.30 4.07 1.98
CA MET A 20 -1.54 2.83 2.05
C MET A 20 -0.43 2.79 0.99
N THR A 21 -0.76 3.16 -0.26
CA THR A 21 0.21 3.19 -1.36
C THR A 21 1.29 4.23 -1.10
N SER A 22 0.91 5.43 -0.61
CA SER A 22 1.85 6.49 -0.25
C SER A 22 2.81 6.03 0.85
N ASN A 23 2.31 5.39 1.89
CA ASN A 23 3.12 4.86 2.99
C ASN A 23 4.13 3.82 2.50
N LEU A 24 3.72 2.94 1.58
CA LEU A 24 4.63 1.97 0.96
C LEU A 24 5.73 2.65 0.14
N MET A 25 5.39 3.67 -0.66
CA MET A 25 6.37 4.41 -1.46
C MET A 25 7.38 5.15 -0.57
N ILE A 26 6.92 5.78 0.51
CA ILE A 26 7.77 6.47 1.49
C ILE A 26 8.72 5.47 2.14
N ALA A 27 8.20 4.38 2.70
CA ALA A 27 9.00 3.35 3.36
C ALA A 27 10.05 2.75 2.42
N ALA A 28 9.70 2.51 1.16
CA ALA A 28 10.66 2.01 0.17
C ALA A 28 11.74 3.05 -0.19
N SER A 29 11.41 4.34 -0.17
CA SER A 29 12.35 5.43 -0.46
C SER A 29 13.31 5.75 0.67
N GLU A 30 12.90 5.53 1.92
CA GLU A 30 13.71 5.78 3.12
C GLU A 30 14.57 4.58 3.53
N HIS A 31 14.34 3.42 2.93
CA HIS A 31 15.07 2.19 3.22
C HIS A 31 16.27 2.03 2.28
N ASP A 32 17.46 1.80 2.86
CA ASP A 32 18.67 1.51 2.10
C ASP A 32 18.64 0.08 1.53
N GLY A 33 17.85 -0.10 0.47
CA GLY A 33 17.65 -1.38 -0.23
C GLY A 33 16.21 -1.88 -0.20
N PRO A 34 15.92 -3.06 -0.80
CA PRO A 34 14.56 -3.57 -0.88
C PRO A 34 13.93 -3.81 0.49
N LEU A 35 12.66 -3.46 0.65
CA LEU A 35 11.85 -3.89 1.79
C LEU A 35 11.73 -5.41 1.80
N THR A 36 11.78 -6.00 2.99
CA THR A 36 11.45 -7.42 3.18
C THR A 36 9.95 -7.64 3.04
N GLN A 37 9.56 -8.88 2.70
CA GLN A 37 8.15 -9.23 2.59
C GLN A 37 7.37 -8.91 3.88
N ALA A 38 7.95 -9.15 5.05
CA ALA A 38 7.30 -8.86 6.34
C ALA A 38 7.02 -7.36 6.53
N GLN A 39 7.93 -6.48 6.10
CA GLN A 39 7.71 -5.03 6.16
C GLN A 39 6.61 -4.58 5.19
N VAL A 40 6.57 -5.18 4.00
CA VAL A 40 5.50 -4.91 3.03
C VAL A 40 4.15 -5.37 3.58
N ASP A 41 4.09 -6.58 4.15
CA ASP A 41 2.86 -7.14 4.73
C ASP A 41 2.33 -6.27 5.88
N GLU A 42 3.21 -5.75 6.73
CA GLU A 42 2.85 -4.82 7.80
C GLU A 42 2.22 -3.53 7.26
N ILE A 43 2.81 -2.92 6.24
CA ILE A 43 2.30 -1.69 5.60
C ILE A 43 0.95 -1.95 4.91
N LEU A 44 0.78 -3.14 4.33
CA LEU A 44 -0.47 -3.56 3.70
C LEU A 44 -1.53 -4.07 4.71
N GLY A 45 -1.21 -4.09 6.01
CA GLY A 45 -2.10 -4.58 7.06
C GLY A 45 -2.42 -6.08 6.96
N LEU A 46 -1.57 -6.84 6.26
CA LEU A 46 -1.73 -8.29 6.12
C LEU A 46 -1.29 -8.97 7.42
N ARG A 47 -2.12 -9.91 7.89
CA ARG A 47 -1.74 -10.81 8.98
C ARG A 47 -1.17 -12.09 8.39
N PRO A 48 -0.15 -12.71 9.02
CA PRO A 48 0.36 -14.01 8.58
C PRO A 48 -0.81 -14.99 8.45
N THR A 49 -0.95 -15.59 7.26
CA THR A 49 -1.90 -16.70 7.07
C THR A 49 -1.25 -17.94 7.68
N ALA A 50 -1.87 -18.48 8.73
CA ALA A 50 -1.43 -19.71 9.41
C ALA A 50 -1.65 -20.96 8.54
#